data_AF-A0A382AB07-F1
#
_entry.id   AF-A0A382AB07-F1
#
_cell.length_a   1.000
_cell.length_b   1.000
_cell.length_c   1.000
_cell.angle_alpha   90.00
_cell.angle_beta   90.00
_cell.angle_gamma   90.00
#
_symmetry.space_group_name_H-M   'P 1'
#
loop_
_entity.id
_entity.type
_entity.pdbx_description
1 polymer ?
#
loop_
_entity_poly.entity_id
_entity_poly.type
_entity_poly.pdbx_seq_one_letter_code
_entity_poly.pdbx_strand_id
1 'polypeptide(L)' 'MKQIILILLFSVTVISAQWSTDPANPQSLGSGVQAQLAATSDRGVYVAWLSDGNNYQVYLQRLNSSGE' A
#
# COMPACT_ATOMS: atom_id res chain seq x y z
N MET A 1 -9.21 -33.69 -14.42
CA MET A 1 -8.57 -32.69 -15.31
C MET A 1 -9.31 -31.35 -15.35
N LYS A 2 -10.64 -31.32 -15.59
CA LYS A 2 -11.43 -30.08 -15.62
C LYS A 2 -11.40 -29.24 -14.32
N GLN A 3 -11.46 -29.89 -13.15
CA GLN A 3 -11.37 -29.19 -11.85
C GLN A 3 -9.98 -28.59 -11.57
N ILE A 4 -8.90 -29.26 -11.98
CA ILE A 4 -7.53 -28.75 -11.80
C ILE A 4 -7.32 -27.49 -12.64
N ILE A 5 -7.86 -27.47 -13.87
CA ILE A 5 -7.85 -26.29 -14.75
C ILE A 5 -8.60 -25.12 -14.11
N LEU A 6 -9.76 -25.37 -13.49
CA LEU A 6 -10.57 -24.34 -12.83
C LEU A 6 -9.86 -23.73 -11.60
N ILE A 7 -9.15 -24.55 -10.82
CA ILE A 7 -8.35 -24.08 -9.67
C ILE A 7 -7.17 -23.22 -10.15
N LEU A 8 -6.50 -23.62 -11.24
CA LEU A 8 -5.38 -22.88 -11.81
C LEU A 8 -5.80 -21.51 -12.36
N LEU A 9 -7.02 -21.41 -12.93
CA LEU A 9 -7.60 -20.15 -13.43
C LEU A 9 -7.96 -19.17 -12.32
N PHE A 10 -8.23 -19.63 -11.10
CA PHE A 10 -8.59 -18.78 -9.96
C PHE A 10 -7.36 -18.22 -9.20
N SER A 11 -6.17 -18.73 -9.48
CA SER A 11 -4.91 -18.28 -8.86
C SER A 11 -4.23 -17.12 -9.59
N VAL A 12 -4.79 -16.66 -10.71
CA VAL A 12 -4.28 -15.48 -11.43
C VAL A 12 -4.94 -14.22 -10.84
N THR A 13 -4.59 -13.90 -9.59
CA THR A 13 -4.84 -12.55 -9.09
C THR A 13 -3.81 -11.64 -9.76
N VAL A 14 -4.28 -10.74 -10.62
CA VAL A 14 -3.44 -9.67 -11.16
C VAL A 14 -3.02 -8.83 -9.96
N ILE A 15 -1.77 -8.99 -9.52
CA ILE A 15 -1.14 -8.10 -8.55
C ILE A 15 -0.98 -6.77 -9.28
N SER A 16 -2.00 -5.94 -9.18
CA SER A 16 -1.94 -4.57 -9.67
C SER A 16 -1.24 -3.76 -8.60
N ALA A 17 -0.34 -2.86 -9.01
CA ALA A 17 0.16 -1.82 -8.14
C ALA A 17 -1.03 -1.17 -7.39
N GLN A 18 -0.94 -1.03 -6.07
CA GLN A 18 -2.04 -0.45 -5.29
C GLN A 18 -2.25 1.05 -5.63
N TRP A 19 -1.21 1.69 -6.19
CA TRP A 19 -1.31 3.06 -6.70
C TRP A 19 -2.28 3.18 -7.89
N SER A 20 -3.16 4.16 -7.81
CA SER A 20 -3.83 4.70 -8.99
C SER A 20 -2.81 5.31 -9.94
N THR A 21 -2.95 5.04 -11.24
CA THR A 21 -2.23 5.77 -12.29
C THR A 21 -2.85 7.14 -12.57
N ASP A 22 -4.07 7.38 -12.08
CA ASP A 22 -4.74 8.67 -12.11
C ASP A 22 -4.33 9.52 -10.89
N PRO A 23 -3.61 10.64 -11.07
CA PRO A 23 -3.20 11.52 -9.98
C PRO A 23 -4.38 12.21 -9.29
N ALA A 24 -5.56 12.26 -9.91
CA ALA A 24 -6.77 12.80 -9.29
C ALA A 24 -7.36 11.84 -8.23
N ASN A 25 -6.90 10.58 -8.17
CA ASN A 25 -7.40 9.57 -7.25
C ASN A 25 -6.26 8.89 -6.49
N PRO A 26 -5.53 9.61 -5.60
CA PRO A 26 -4.40 9.04 -4.87
C PRO A 26 -4.85 7.97 -3.89
N GLN A 27 -3.95 7.03 -3.60
CA GLN A 27 -4.14 6.06 -2.53
C GLN A 27 -4.16 6.75 -1.16
N SER A 28 -5.21 6.53 -0.39
CA SER A 28 -5.26 6.96 1.01
C SER A 28 -4.54 5.96 1.91
N LEU A 29 -3.59 6.43 2.72
CA LEU A 29 -2.91 5.63 3.74
C LEU A 29 -3.52 5.81 5.14
N GLY A 30 -4.37 6.82 5.31
CA GLY A 30 -4.96 7.21 6.59
C GLY A 30 -5.09 8.73 6.74
N SER A 31 -5.65 9.15 7.87
CA SER A 31 -5.66 10.56 8.32
C SER A 31 -4.63 10.75 9.43
N GLY A 32 -4.01 11.92 9.48
CA GLY A 32 -3.07 12.27 10.53
C GLY A 32 -2.24 13.51 10.26
N VAL A 33 -1.28 13.75 11.15
CA VAL A 33 -0.39 14.91 11.11
C VAL A 33 1.08 14.49 11.13
N GLN A 34 1.95 15.41 10.73
CA GLN A 34 3.41 15.25 10.76
C GLN A 34 3.91 14.00 10.03
N ALA A 35 3.41 13.76 8.81
CA ALA A 35 3.88 12.66 7.99
C ALA A 35 5.38 12.77 7.69
N GLN A 36 6.09 11.64 7.80
CA GLN A 36 7.52 11.48 7.51
C GLN A 36 7.73 10.34 6.53
N LEU A 37 8.68 10.52 5.61
CA LEU A 37 9.01 9.55 4.57
C LEU A 37 10.46 9.09 4.68
N ALA A 38 10.70 7.80 4.51
CA ALA A 38 12.04 7.23 4.41
C ALA A 38 12.12 6.24 3.24
N ALA A 39 12.91 6.59 2.22
CA ALA A 39 13.15 5.71 1.08
C ALA A 39 13.94 4.46 1.50
N THR A 40 13.66 3.33 0.86
CA THR A 40 14.37 2.07 1.09
C THR A 40 15.25 1.71 -0.11
N SER A 41 16.26 0.86 0.10
CA SER A 41 17.19 0.44 -0.95
C SER A 41 16.52 -0.39 -2.06
N ASP A 42 15.39 -1.03 -1.76
CA ASP A 42 14.57 -1.80 -2.71
C ASP A 42 13.54 -0.94 -3.46
N ARG A 43 13.76 0.38 -3.52
CA ARG A 43 12.92 1.37 -4.22
C ARG A 43 11.50 1.47 -3.65
N GLY A 44 11.31 1.07 -2.39
CA GLY A 44 10.12 1.31 -1.60
C GLY A 44 10.23 2.55 -0.72
N VAL A 45 9.25 2.74 0.14
CA VAL A 45 9.19 3.84 1.10
C VAL A 45 8.48 3.41 2.38
N TYR A 46 8.97 3.89 3.51
CA TYR A 46 8.22 3.91 4.76
C TYR A 46 7.54 5.26 4.94
N VAL A 47 6.26 5.24 5.28
CA VAL A 47 5.44 6.41 5.62
C VAL A 47 5.04 6.29 7.07
N ALA A 48 5.48 7.21 7.91
CA ALA A 48 5.07 7.29 9.31
C ALA A 48 4.23 8.55 9.54
N TRP A 49 3.17 8.46 10.34
CA TRP A 49 2.37 9.62 10.72
C TRP A 49 1.82 9.47 12.14
N LEU A 50 1.41 10.59 12.73
CA LEU A 50 0.69 10.62 13.99
C LEU A 50 -0.81 10.69 13.71
N SER A 51 -1.65 10.00 14.50
CA SER A 51 -3.10 10.25 14.47
C SER A 51 -3.43 11.72 14.75
N ASP A 52 -4.61 12.18 14.39
CA ASP A 52 -5.13 13.45 14.89
C ASP A 52 -5.79 13.25 16.28
N GLY A 53 -5.70 14.26 17.16
CA GLY A 53 -6.39 14.27 18.46
C GLY A 53 -5.50 14.38 19.70
N ASN A 54 -6.10 14.20 20.88
CA ASN A 54 -5.44 14.45 22.18
C ASN A 54 -4.48 13.35 22.63
N ASN A 55 -4.49 12.17 21.99
CA ASN A 55 -3.57 11.07 22.29
C ASN A 55 -2.98 10.53 20.99
N TYR A 56 -1.81 11.07 20.63
CA TYR A 56 -1.11 10.73 19.40
C TYR A 56 -0.69 9.26 19.39
N GLN A 57 -1.16 8.53 18.38
CA GLN A 57 -0.71 7.20 18.05
C GLN A 57 0.21 7.27 16.83
N VAL A 58 1.27 6.46 16.83
CA VAL A 58 2.19 6.37 15.69
C VAL A 58 1.70 5.27 14.76
N TYR A 59 1.54 5.61 13.50
CA TYR A 59 1.27 4.68 12.42
C TYR A 59 2.47 4.59 11.49
N LEU A 60 2.67 3.41 10.91
CA LEU A 60 3.72 3.14 9.94
C LEU A 60 3.16 2.26 8.83
N GLN A 61 3.28 2.71 7.60
CA GLN A 61 3.01 1.94 6.39
C GLN A 61 4.31 1.75 5.62
N ARG A 62 4.57 0.52 5.17
CA ARG A 62 5.60 0.25 4.16
C ARG A 62 4.93 0.12 2.81
N LEU A 63 5.53 0.70 1.79
CA LEU A 63 5.14 0.52 0.39
C LEU A 63 6.35 -0.02 -0.36
N ASN A 64 6.18 -1.11 -1.10
CA ASN A 64 7.23 -1.59 -2.00
C ASN A 64 7.30 -0.75 -3.29
N SER A 65 8.18 -1.13 -4.22
CA SER A 65 8.34 -0.41 -5.49
C SER A 65 7.10 -0.44 -6.41
N SER A 66 6.18 -1.36 -6.17
CA SER A 66 4.86 -1.46 -6.81
C SER A 66 3.75 -0.75 -6.02
N GLY A 67 4.02 -0.29 -4.79
CA GLY A 67 3.01 0.36 -3.93
C GLY A 67 2.14 -0.52 -3.08
N GLU A 68 2.47 -1.80 -2.96
CA GLU A 68 1.84 -2.73 -2.02
C GLU A 68 2.36 -2.50 -0.61
#